data_AF-A0A8T6IN40-F1
#
_entry.id   AF-A0A8T6IN40-F1
#
_cell.length_a   1.000
_cell.length_b   1.000
_cell.length_c   1.000
_cell.angle_alpha   90.00
_cell.angle_beta   90.00
_cell.angle_gamma   90.00
#
_symmetry.space_group_name_H-M   'P 1'
#
loop_
_entity.id
_entity.type
_entity.pdbx_description
1 polymer ?
#
loop_
_entity_poly.entity_id
_entity_poly.type
_entity_poly.pdbx_seq_one_letter_code
_entity_poly.pdbx_strand_id
1 'polypeptide(L)'
;MMRYLHPVQAHERFQASGRYRFFKNGELLRKTESWAIHSHPDGERFVRVDMDARAEEGKSILAEALLTSCDSLVRFDIRYENARFEGGVKHLRATYQLADERLQVGFSMNGDQRKYIEADVPQQALIDIPLLVFRGRAIMRLAQRCKDGTAVYAPMFEHAQ
;
A
#
# COMPACT_ATOMS: atom_id res chain seq x y z
N MET A 1 -12.64 8.23 -11.80
CA MET A 1 -13.01 6.92 -11.26
C MET A 1 -11.78 6.29 -10.62
N MET A 2 -11.93 5.56 -9.51
CA MET A 2 -10.82 4.86 -8.87
C MET A 2 -10.32 3.73 -9.78
N ARG A 3 -9.00 3.59 -9.91
CA ARG A 3 -8.34 2.47 -10.59
C ARG A 3 -8.10 1.32 -9.60
N TYR A 4 -7.98 0.10 -10.11
CA TYR A 4 -7.81 -1.10 -9.29
C TYR A 4 -6.64 -1.95 -9.76
N LEU A 5 -5.95 -2.61 -8.81
CA LEU A 5 -5.01 -3.68 -9.13
C LEU A 5 -5.74 -4.95 -9.54
N HIS A 6 -6.79 -5.29 -8.80
CA HIS A 6 -7.71 -6.39 -9.09
C HIS A 6 -9.15 -5.87 -9.07
N PRO A 7 -10.02 -6.31 -10.00
CA PRO A 7 -11.44 -5.96 -9.96
C PRO A 7 -12.10 -6.41 -8.65
N VAL A 8 -13.05 -5.63 -8.14
CA VAL A 8 -13.89 -6.02 -7.00
C VAL A 8 -14.73 -7.24 -7.41
N GLN A 9 -14.60 -8.33 -6.66
CA GLN A 9 -15.30 -9.57 -6.94
C GLN A 9 -16.74 -9.54 -6.43
N ALA A 10 -17.62 -10.37 -6.99
CA ALA A 10 -19.05 -10.39 -6.63
C ALA A 10 -19.31 -10.76 -5.15
N HIS A 11 -18.41 -11.51 -4.52
CA HIS A 11 -18.51 -11.88 -3.11
C HIS A 11 -17.97 -10.81 -2.15
N GLU A 12 -17.36 -9.74 -2.66
CA GLU A 12 -16.85 -8.65 -1.83
C GLU A 12 -17.96 -7.66 -1.48
N ARG A 13 -18.19 -7.44 -0.18
CA ARG A 13 -19.16 -6.47 0.31
C ARG A 13 -18.49 -5.13 0.61
N PHE A 14 -18.94 -4.07 -0.04
CA PHE A 14 -18.51 -2.70 0.26
C PHE A 14 -18.76 -2.34 1.74
N GLN A 15 -17.75 -1.74 2.39
CA GLN A 15 -17.87 -1.23 3.75
C GLN A 15 -17.77 0.29 3.82
N ALA A 16 -16.74 0.86 3.20
CA ALA A 16 -16.46 2.29 3.26
C ALA A 16 -15.58 2.76 2.11
N SER A 17 -15.62 4.04 1.80
CA SER A 17 -14.68 4.70 0.89
C SER A 17 -14.47 6.15 1.27
N GLY A 18 -13.38 6.73 0.81
CA GLY A 18 -13.09 8.14 0.99
C GLY A 18 -12.14 8.68 -0.06
N ARG A 19 -11.93 10.00 0.01
CA ARG A 19 -10.99 10.70 -0.88
C ARG A 19 -10.29 11.81 -0.12
N TYR A 20 -8.97 11.76 -0.09
CA TYR A 20 -8.12 12.86 0.37
C TYR A 20 -7.81 13.81 -0.78
N ARG A 21 -7.88 15.10 -0.47
CA ARG A 21 -7.44 16.21 -1.31
C ARG A 21 -6.29 16.91 -0.61
N PHE A 22 -5.29 17.30 -1.38
CA PHE A 22 -4.05 17.84 -0.84
C PHE A 22 -4.01 19.35 -1.07
N PHE A 23 -3.55 20.08 -0.07
CA PHE A 23 -3.40 21.53 -0.12
C PHE A 23 -1.95 21.91 0.21
N LYS A 24 -1.43 22.95 -0.42
CA LYS A 24 -0.14 23.58 -0.09
C LYS A 24 -0.34 25.07 -0.04
N ASN A 25 0.02 25.71 1.07
CA ASN A 25 -0.17 27.15 1.29
C ASN A 25 -1.61 27.63 1.02
N GLY A 26 -2.60 26.81 1.39
CA GLY A 26 -4.03 27.10 1.16
C GLY A 26 -4.55 26.77 -0.24
N GLU A 27 -3.68 26.46 -1.20
CA GLU A 27 -4.08 26.13 -2.57
C GLU A 27 -4.30 24.63 -2.76
N LEU A 28 -5.36 24.27 -3.49
CA LEU A 28 -5.67 22.87 -3.83
C LEU A 28 -4.70 22.35 -4.89
N LEU A 29 -4.00 21.26 -4.58
CA LEU A 29 -3.09 20.58 -5.50
C LEU A 29 -3.86 19.67 -6.47
N ARG A 30 -3.28 19.42 -7.66
CA ARG A 30 -3.80 18.46 -8.65
C ARG A 30 -3.39 17.02 -8.31
N LYS A 31 -3.60 16.65 -7.05
CA LYS A 31 -3.26 15.36 -6.46
C LYS A 31 -4.39 14.89 -5.58
N THR A 32 -4.74 13.62 -5.67
CA THR A 32 -5.73 13.01 -4.78
C THR A 32 -5.36 11.59 -4.40
N GLU A 33 -5.88 11.12 -3.27
CA GLU A 33 -5.81 9.73 -2.85
C GLU A 33 -7.24 9.26 -2.59
N SER A 34 -7.73 8.31 -3.38
CA SER A 34 -9.04 7.68 -3.17
C SER A 34 -8.82 6.31 -2.56
N TRP A 35 -9.69 5.89 -1.64
CA TRP A 35 -9.58 4.58 -1.02
C TRP A 35 -10.95 3.93 -0.83
N ALA A 36 -10.96 2.60 -0.75
CA ALA A 36 -12.15 1.82 -0.48
C ALA A 36 -11.82 0.57 0.35
N ILE A 37 -12.76 0.16 1.19
CA ILE A 37 -12.68 -1.03 2.03
C ILE A 37 -13.85 -1.94 1.66
N HIS A 38 -13.53 -3.20 1.41
CA HIS A 38 -14.50 -4.27 1.17
C HIS A 38 -14.21 -5.43 2.12
N SER A 39 -15.23 -6.17 2.51
CA SER A 39 -15.08 -7.43 3.26
C SER A 39 -15.40 -8.65 2.41
N HIS A 40 -14.65 -9.72 2.67
CA HIS A 40 -14.96 -11.08 2.27
C HIS A 40 -15.96 -11.71 3.28
N PRO A 41 -16.76 -12.72 2.87
CA PRO A 41 -17.66 -13.45 3.78
C PRO A 41 -16.97 -14.05 5.01
N ASP A 42 -15.71 -14.46 4.87
CA ASP A 42 -14.92 -15.08 5.95
C ASP A 42 -14.31 -14.05 6.94
N GLY A 43 -14.70 -12.78 6.83
CA GLY A 43 -14.27 -11.70 7.72
C GLY A 43 -12.97 -11.01 7.32
N GLU A 44 -12.28 -11.50 6.28
CA GLU A 44 -11.14 -10.80 5.67
C GLU A 44 -11.56 -9.48 5.04
N ARG A 45 -10.62 -8.55 4.90
CA ARG A 45 -10.89 -7.23 4.32
C ARG A 45 -9.86 -6.86 3.27
N PHE A 46 -10.35 -6.32 2.16
CA PHE A 46 -9.55 -5.64 1.15
C PHE A 46 -9.57 -4.14 1.40
N VAL A 47 -8.38 -3.54 1.52
CA VAL A 47 -8.20 -2.09 1.55
C VAL A 47 -7.48 -1.69 0.26
N ARG A 48 -8.15 -0.88 -0.57
CA ARG A 48 -7.65 -0.45 -1.87
C ARG A 48 -7.41 1.04 -1.88
N VAL A 49 -6.35 1.47 -2.54
CA VAL A 49 -5.94 2.87 -2.60
C VAL A 49 -5.47 3.22 -4.00
N ASP A 50 -5.93 4.37 -4.49
CA ASP A 50 -5.52 5.00 -5.74
C ASP A 50 -5.05 6.42 -5.44
N MET A 51 -3.72 6.59 -5.37
CA MET A 51 -3.08 7.89 -5.32
C MET A 51 -2.72 8.32 -6.74
N ASP A 52 -3.34 9.40 -7.18
CA ASP A 52 -3.10 10.00 -8.49
C ASP A 52 -2.54 11.42 -8.31
N ALA A 53 -1.29 11.58 -8.72
CA ALA A 53 -0.59 12.86 -8.79
C ALA A 53 0.02 13.05 -10.19
N ARG A 54 -0.53 12.40 -11.25
CA ARG A 54 0.08 12.43 -12.58
C ARG A 54 0.14 13.82 -13.18
N ALA A 55 -0.90 14.63 -12.96
CA ALA A 55 -0.95 16.01 -13.45
C ALA A 55 0.11 16.90 -12.77
N GLU A 56 0.23 16.79 -11.44
CA GLU A 56 1.10 17.64 -10.62
C GLU A 56 2.56 17.15 -10.64
N GLU A 57 2.77 15.88 -10.34
CA GLU A 57 4.07 15.27 -10.01
C GLU A 57 4.50 14.20 -11.03
N GLY A 58 3.64 13.85 -12.01
CA GLY A 58 3.94 12.80 -12.99
C GLY A 58 3.91 11.38 -12.43
N LYS A 59 3.37 11.18 -11.21
CA LYS A 59 3.41 9.91 -10.50
C LYS A 59 2.03 9.40 -10.07
N SER A 60 1.91 8.09 -9.91
CA SER A 60 0.72 7.46 -9.36
C SER A 60 1.04 6.17 -8.61
N ILE A 61 0.22 5.83 -7.62
CA ILE A 61 0.33 4.58 -6.85
C ILE A 61 -1.03 3.92 -6.81
N LEU A 62 -1.08 2.64 -7.13
CA LEU A 62 -2.19 1.75 -6.82
C LEU A 62 -1.72 0.76 -5.77
N ALA A 63 -2.53 0.53 -4.76
CA ALA A 63 -2.19 -0.36 -3.68
C ALA A 63 -3.41 -1.13 -3.20
N GLU A 64 -3.20 -2.38 -2.81
CA GLU A 64 -4.24 -3.26 -2.28
C GLU A 64 -3.67 -4.08 -1.14
N ALA A 65 -4.33 -4.07 0.02
CA ALA A 65 -4.00 -4.91 1.15
C ALA A 65 -5.12 -5.90 1.41
N LEU A 66 -4.76 -7.16 1.65
CA LEU A 66 -5.62 -8.17 2.24
C LEU A 66 -5.30 -8.29 3.73
N LEU A 67 -6.33 -8.11 4.55
CA LEU A 67 -6.26 -8.16 6.00
C LEU A 67 -7.09 -9.33 6.52
N THR A 68 -6.61 -9.98 7.58
CA THR A 68 -7.40 -10.99 8.32
C THR A 68 -8.59 -10.34 9.03
N SER A 69 -9.47 -11.15 9.62
CA SER A 69 -10.57 -10.69 10.47
C SER A 69 -10.08 -9.93 11.72
N CYS A 70 -8.93 -10.31 12.29
CA CYS A 70 -8.23 -9.60 13.38
C CYS A 70 -7.42 -8.37 12.89
N ASP A 71 -7.51 -8.15 11.58
CA ASP A 71 -6.85 -7.14 10.77
C ASP A 71 -5.32 -7.02 10.88
N SER A 72 -4.72 -8.20 10.94
CA SER A 72 -3.32 -8.43 10.54
C SER A 72 -3.18 -8.40 9.02
N LEU A 73 -2.06 -7.91 8.51
CA LEU A 73 -1.76 -7.88 7.08
C LEU A 73 -1.31 -9.25 6.58
N VAL A 74 -1.96 -9.78 5.55
CA VAL A 74 -1.61 -11.06 4.91
C VAL A 74 -0.85 -10.82 3.62
N ARG A 75 -1.37 -9.92 2.79
CA ARG A 75 -0.81 -9.63 1.47
C ARG A 75 -0.95 -8.14 1.18
N PHE A 76 0.06 -7.57 0.56
CA PHE A 76 0.05 -6.21 0.05
C PHE A 76 0.58 -6.16 -1.38
N ASP A 77 -0.22 -5.71 -2.32
CA ASP A 77 0.20 -5.45 -3.69
C ASP A 77 0.32 -3.95 -3.93
N ILE A 78 1.36 -3.55 -4.67
CA ILE A 78 1.58 -2.17 -5.07
C ILE A 78 2.02 -2.08 -6.52
N ARG A 79 1.46 -1.10 -7.22
CA ARG A 79 1.95 -0.61 -8.52
C ARG A 79 2.26 0.86 -8.39
N TYR A 80 3.49 1.22 -8.74
CA TYR A 80 3.93 2.60 -8.78
C TYR A 80 4.37 2.95 -10.20
N GLU A 81 4.00 4.16 -10.61
CA GLU A 81 4.35 4.75 -11.90
C GLU A 81 4.88 6.16 -11.67
N ASN A 82 5.98 6.54 -12.30
CA ASN A 82 6.54 7.87 -12.29
C ASN A 82 7.17 8.20 -13.64
N ALA A 83 6.49 9.05 -14.41
CA ALA A 83 6.91 9.44 -15.74
C ALA A 83 8.05 10.48 -15.75
N ARG A 84 8.29 11.18 -14.63
CA ARG A 84 9.23 12.31 -14.53
C ARG A 84 10.54 11.96 -13.83
N PHE A 85 10.72 10.72 -13.38
CA PHE A 85 11.95 10.31 -12.70
C PHE A 85 12.97 9.78 -13.72
N GLU A 86 13.87 10.66 -14.15
CA GLU A 86 15.00 10.31 -15.01
C GLU A 86 16.05 9.53 -14.21
N GLY A 87 16.60 8.47 -14.80
CA GLY A 87 17.64 7.64 -14.16
C GLY A 87 17.17 6.64 -13.09
N GLY A 88 15.92 6.72 -12.63
CA GLY A 88 15.43 5.86 -11.54
C GLY A 88 14.25 4.94 -11.88
N VAL A 89 13.50 4.54 -10.85
CA VAL A 89 12.34 3.64 -10.98
C VAL A 89 11.13 4.41 -11.54
N LYS A 90 10.82 4.19 -12.82
CA LYS A 90 9.63 4.70 -13.51
C LYS A 90 8.42 3.79 -13.32
N HIS A 91 8.65 2.48 -13.22
CA HIS A 91 7.61 1.50 -12.99
C HIS A 91 8.05 0.53 -11.91
N LEU A 92 7.18 0.27 -10.94
CA LEU A 92 7.37 -0.78 -9.95
C LEU A 92 6.08 -1.58 -9.82
N ARG A 93 6.22 -2.90 -9.74
CA ARG A 93 5.17 -3.80 -9.26
C ARG A 93 5.78 -4.65 -8.17
N ALA A 94 5.16 -4.66 -6.99
CA ALA A 94 5.61 -5.50 -5.89
C ALA A 94 4.41 -6.18 -5.20
N THR A 95 4.65 -7.38 -4.70
CA THR A 95 3.73 -8.15 -3.87
C THR A 95 4.48 -8.57 -2.62
N TYR A 96 3.96 -8.20 -1.47
CA TYR A 96 4.45 -8.55 -0.14
C TYR A 96 3.47 -9.57 0.44
N GLN A 97 3.96 -10.69 0.95
CA GLN A 97 3.18 -11.73 1.60
C GLN A 97 3.78 -12.05 2.96
N LEU A 98 2.93 -12.07 3.99
CA LEU A 98 3.33 -12.35 5.36
C LEU A 98 2.71 -13.67 5.78
N ALA A 99 3.56 -14.66 6.04
CA ALA A 99 3.17 -15.97 6.52
C ALA A 99 4.30 -16.52 7.40
N ASP A 100 3.95 -17.17 8.50
CA ASP A 100 4.90 -17.91 9.35
C ASP A 100 6.16 -17.12 9.75
N GLU A 101 5.98 -15.87 10.21
CA GLU A 101 7.08 -14.95 10.59
C GLU A 101 8.06 -14.62 9.46
N ARG A 102 7.63 -14.81 8.21
CA ARG A 102 8.39 -14.48 7.02
C ARG A 102 7.65 -13.47 6.17
N LEU A 103 8.44 -12.53 5.66
CA LEU A 103 8.04 -11.64 4.59
C LEU A 103 8.63 -12.16 3.29
N GLN A 104 7.77 -12.48 2.34
CA GLN A 104 8.14 -12.75 0.96
C GLN A 104 7.79 -11.53 0.10
N VAL A 105 8.76 -11.05 -0.68
CA VAL A 105 8.55 -9.93 -1.61
C VAL A 105 8.93 -10.34 -3.00
N GLY A 106 7.96 -10.36 -3.91
CA GLY A 106 8.21 -10.44 -5.34
C GLY A 106 8.06 -9.06 -5.98
N PHE A 107 9.07 -8.58 -6.71
CA PHE A 107 9.02 -7.26 -7.34
C PHE A 107 9.68 -7.20 -8.71
N SER A 108 9.23 -6.27 -9.56
CA SER A 108 9.81 -5.95 -10.86
C SER A 108 9.88 -4.45 -11.03
N MET A 109 10.97 -3.94 -11.59
CA MET A 109 11.19 -2.51 -11.84
C MET A 109 11.44 -2.27 -13.32
N ASN A 110 10.90 -1.19 -13.88
CA ASN A 110 11.18 -0.73 -15.25
C ASN A 110 11.02 -1.79 -16.36
N GLY A 111 10.23 -2.83 -16.13
CA GLY A 111 10.04 -3.94 -17.08
C GLY A 111 11.03 -5.10 -16.92
N ASP A 112 11.96 -5.02 -15.97
CA ASP A 112 12.91 -6.07 -15.65
C ASP A 112 12.22 -7.35 -15.18
N GLN A 113 12.96 -8.46 -15.25
CA GLN A 113 12.56 -9.73 -14.67
C GLN A 113 12.21 -9.57 -13.19
N ARG A 114 11.14 -10.25 -12.77
CA ARG A 114 10.69 -10.27 -11.39
C ARG A 114 11.74 -10.93 -10.50
N LYS A 115 12.14 -10.23 -9.44
CA LYS A 115 13.04 -10.67 -8.37
C LYS A 115 12.24 -11.06 -7.14
N TYR A 116 12.83 -11.91 -6.31
CA TYR A 116 12.22 -12.41 -5.08
C TYR A 116 13.22 -12.24 -3.93
N ILE A 117 12.71 -11.75 -2.80
CA ILE A 117 13.44 -11.69 -1.55
C ILE A 117 12.58 -12.29 -0.45
N GLU A 118 13.24 -12.89 0.52
CA GLU A 118 12.63 -13.34 1.76
C GLU A 118 13.37 -12.70 2.92
N ALA A 119 12.65 -12.34 3.97
CA ALA A 119 13.21 -11.81 5.20
C ALA A 119 12.40 -12.32 6.40
N ASP A 120 13.09 -12.60 7.50
CA ASP A 120 12.43 -12.88 8.77
C ASP A 120 11.81 -11.58 9.30
N VAL A 121 10.52 -11.62 9.63
CA VAL A 121 9.77 -10.48 10.13
C VAL A 121 8.86 -10.96 11.27
N PRO A 122 8.95 -10.37 12.48
CA PRO A 122 8.09 -10.75 13.59
C PRO A 122 6.62 -10.71 13.19
N GLN A 123 5.82 -11.68 13.64
CA GLN A 123 4.39 -11.77 13.29
C GLN A 123 3.59 -10.49 13.58
N GLN A 124 4.07 -9.71 14.55
CA GLN A 124 3.49 -8.45 14.99
C GLN A 124 4.01 -7.22 14.25
N ALA A 125 4.91 -7.34 13.28
CA ALA A 125 5.44 -6.20 12.55
C ALA A 125 4.32 -5.45 11.81
N LEU A 126 4.42 -4.13 11.81
CA LEU A 126 3.56 -3.28 11.01
C LEU A 126 4.27 -2.93 9.71
N ILE A 127 3.56 -2.99 8.58
CA ILE A 127 4.10 -2.49 7.32
C ILE A 127 3.69 -1.03 7.15
N ASP A 128 4.64 -0.10 7.16
CA ASP A 128 4.36 1.31 6.84
C ASP A 128 4.44 1.54 5.34
N ILE A 129 3.28 1.61 4.70
CA ILE A 129 3.15 1.97 3.29
C ILE A 129 2.91 3.48 3.22
N PRO A 130 3.64 4.25 2.39
CA PRO A 130 3.56 5.71 2.35
C PRO A 130 2.30 6.23 1.61
N LEU A 131 1.13 5.72 1.96
CA LEU A 131 -0.20 6.16 1.55
C LEU A 131 -1.02 6.47 2.80
N LEU A 132 -1.84 7.53 2.77
CA LEU A 132 -2.43 8.11 3.98
C LEU A 132 -3.31 7.12 4.75
N VAL A 133 -4.15 6.35 4.06
CA VAL A 133 -5.02 5.37 4.75
C VAL A 133 -4.23 4.25 5.44
N PHE A 134 -3.13 3.79 4.85
CA PHE A 134 -2.28 2.76 5.46
C PHE A 134 -1.43 3.33 6.59
N ARG A 135 -0.89 4.54 6.43
CA ARG A 135 -0.14 5.23 7.48
C ARG A 135 -1.00 5.56 8.68
N GLY A 136 -2.21 6.07 8.48
CA GLY A 136 -3.17 6.33 9.56
C GLY A 136 -3.50 5.06 10.34
N ARG A 137 -3.66 3.93 9.63
CA ARG A 137 -3.85 2.61 10.24
C ARG A 137 -2.64 2.15 11.06
N ALA A 138 -1.42 2.31 10.54
CA ALA A 138 -0.19 1.96 11.24
C ALA A 138 -0.04 2.80 12.52
N ILE A 139 -0.25 4.12 12.46
CA ILE A 139 -0.23 5.02 13.61
C ILE A 139 -1.27 4.61 14.66
N MET A 140 -2.52 4.33 14.24
CA MET A 140 -3.57 3.89 15.16
C MET A 140 -3.19 2.58 15.87
N ARG A 141 -2.62 1.61 15.14
CA ARG A 141 -2.17 0.34 15.73
C ARG A 141 -0.99 0.54 16.69
N LEU A 142 -0.04 1.41 16.35
CA LEU A 142 1.05 1.79 17.26
C LEU A 142 0.50 2.43 18.53
N ALA A 143 -0.44 3.38 18.41
CA ALA A 143 -1.05 4.06 19.55
C ALA A 143 -1.83 3.12 20.49
N GLN A 144 -2.38 2.01 19.96
CA GLN A 144 -3.08 0.99 20.75
C GLN A 144 -2.13 0.01 21.44
N ARG A 145 -0.90 -0.15 20.96
CA ARG A 145 0.11 -1.08 21.49
C ARG A 145 1.01 -0.36 22.49
N CYS A 146 0.48 -0.10 23.68
CA CYS A 146 1.20 0.61 24.76
C CYS A 146 2.36 -0.17 25.43
N LYS A 147 3.09 -1.05 24.71
CA LYS A 147 4.24 -1.80 25.25
C LYS A 147 5.39 -1.90 24.24
N ASP A 148 6.60 -2.07 24.80
CA ASP A 148 7.94 -2.07 24.22
C ASP A 148 8.03 -2.28 22.69
N GLY A 149 8.76 -1.37 22.03
CA GLY A 149 9.24 -1.42 20.64
C GLY A 149 8.43 -2.26 19.65
N THR A 150 7.57 -1.63 18.83
CA THR A 150 6.95 -2.32 17.68
C THR A 150 7.87 -2.30 16.47
N ALA A 151 8.19 -3.48 15.93
CA ALA A 151 8.89 -3.58 14.64
C ALA A 151 8.02 -2.99 13.52
N VAL A 152 8.60 -2.08 12.74
CA VAL A 152 7.96 -1.49 11.56
C VAL A 152 8.81 -1.84 10.34
N TYR A 153 8.21 -2.54 9.39
CA TYR A 153 8.80 -2.76 8.08
C TYR A 153 8.32 -1.67 7.14
N ALA A 154 9.18 -0.69 6.85
CA ALA A 154 8.93 0.25 5.78
C ALA A 154 9.47 -0.38 4.48
N PRO A 155 8.63 -0.63 3.46
CA PRO A 155 9.12 -1.07 2.17
C PRO A 155 10.08 -0.02 1.63
N MET A 156 11.38 -0.34 1.66
CA MET A 156 12.41 0.51 1.10
C MET A 156 12.37 0.33 -0.41
N PHE A 157 11.84 1.33 -1.12
CA PHE A 157 11.98 1.45 -2.57
C PHE A 157 13.35 2.07 -2.90
N GLU A 158 14.41 1.64 -2.22
CA GLU A 158 15.78 2.12 -2.39
C GLU A 158 16.32 1.72 -3.76
N HIS A 159 15.88 2.41 -4.81
CA HIS A 159 16.61 2.53 -6.06
C HIS A 159 16.40 3.94 -6.60
N ALA A 160 17.10 4.87 -5.95
CA ALA A 160 17.35 6.23 -6.38
C ALA A 160 18.66 6.67 -5.71
N GLN A 161 19.79 6.20 -6.25
CA GLN A 161 21.01 6.99 -6.16
C GLN A 161 20.85 8.22 -7.06
#